data_AF-A0A354T5M0-F1
#
_entry.id   AF-A0A354T5M0-F1
#
_cell.length_a   1.000
_cell.length_b   1.000
_cell.length_c   1.000
_cell.angle_alpha   90.00
_cell.angle_beta   90.00
_cell.angle_gamma   90.00
#
_symmetry.space_group_name_H-M   'P 1'
#
loop_
_entity.id
_entity.type
_entity.pdbx_description
1 polymer ?
#
loop_
_entity_poly.entity_id
_entity_poly.type
_entity_poly.pdbx_seq_one_letter_code
_entity_poly.pdbx_strand_id
1 'polypeptide(L)'
;MPAAALVSAALTLRESLRPLRFAEPVDFVYQPLDYAWAPHEAYLRRFGGKTKRVVFIGMNPGPFGMTQTGVPFGEIASVRDWMGIREPVGKPEREHPKRPVLGFDCPQSEVSGRRLWGHFAQRFGHAEAFFKDHFVANYC
;
A
#
# COMPACT_ATOMS: atom_id res chain seq x y z
N MET A 1 15.41 -1.76 12.34
CA MET A 1 15.49 -2.60 11.12
C MET A 1 15.80 -1.71 9.93
N PRO A 2 16.84 -2.00 9.14
CA PRO A 2 17.09 -1.27 7.89
C PRO A 2 15.90 -1.47 6.94
N ALA A 3 15.59 -0.48 6.11
CA ALA A 3 14.51 -0.59 5.12
C ALA A 3 14.69 -1.79 4.18
N ALA A 4 15.94 -2.17 3.91
CA ALA A 4 16.29 -3.35 3.11
C ALA A 4 15.68 -4.65 3.65
N ALA A 5 15.53 -4.81 4.97
CA ALA A 5 14.93 -5.99 5.56
C ALA A 5 13.41 -6.05 5.30
N LEU A 6 12.72 -4.90 5.36
CA LEU A 6 11.29 -4.83 5.01
C LEU A 6 11.05 -5.06 3.52
N VAL A 7 11.91 -4.49 2.66
CA VAL A 7 11.88 -4.73 1.22
C VAL A 7 12.08 -6.22 0.92
N SER A 8 13.08 -6.86 1.53
CA SER A 8 13.33 -8.30 1.40
C SER A 8 12.15 -9.16 1.91
N ALA A 9 11.55 -8.79 3.04
CA ALA A 9 10.37 -9.47 3.56
C ALA A 9 9.16 -9.35 2.60
N ALA A 10 8.92 -8.16 2.04
CA ALA A 10 7.85 -7.95 1.07
C ALA A 10 8.07 -8.69 -0.25
N LEU A 11 9.33 -8.77 -0.73
CA LEU A 11 9.69 -9.59 -1.89
C LEU A 11 9.47 -11.09 -1.61
N THR A 12 9.93 -11.58 -0.46
CA THR A 12 9.70 -12.97 -0.06
C THR A 12 8.21 -13.31 -0.01
N LEU A 13 7.40 -12.43 0.59
CA LEU A 13 5.94 -12.59 0.64
C LEU A 13 5.36 -12.60 -0.78
N ARG A 14 5.71 -11.62 -1.62
CA ARG A 14 5.27 -11.52 -3.02
C ARG A 14 5.53 -12.82 -3.79
N GLU A 15 6.74 -13.37 -3.70
CA GLU A 15 7.10 -14.62 -4.37
C GLU A 15 6.35 -15.83 -3.81
N SER A 16 6.14 -15.89 -2.49
CA SER A 16 5.40 -16.99 -1.86
C SER A 16 3.91 -17.04 -2.22
N LEU A 17 3.32 -15.89 -2.58
CA LEU A 17 1.90 -15.78 -2.92
C LEU A 17 1.62 -16.14 -4.40
N ARG A 18 2.56 -15.88 -5.31
CA ARG A 18 2.43 -16.15 -6.77
C ARG A 18 1.97 -17.57 -7.16
N PRO A 19 2.47 -18.65 -6.54
CA PRO A 19 2.06 -20.00 -6.92
C PRO A 19 0.68 -20.38 -6.37
N LEU A 20 0.10 -19.59 -5.45
CA LEU A 20 -1.19 -19.92 -4.86
C LEU A 20 -2.30 -19.88 -5.92
N ARG A 21 -3.25 -20.79 -5.79
CA ARG A 21 -4.44 -20.88 -6.63
C ARG A 21 -5.66 -20.92 -5.73
N PHE A 22 -6.68 -20.17 -6.12
CA PHE A 22 -7.90 -20.05 -5.35
C PHE A 22 -9.04 -20.64 -6.17
N ALA A 23 -9.85 -21.47 -5.53
CA ALA A 23 -11.03 -22.06 -6.14
C ALA A 23 -12.22 -21.09 -6.01
N GLU A 24 -13.36 -21.48 -6.58
CA GLU A 24 -14.62 -20.78 -6.39
C GLU A 24 -14.92 -20.54 -4.90
N PRO A 25 -15.48 -19.39 -4.53
CA PRO A 25 -16.05 -18.35 -5.41
C PRO A 25 -15.04 -17.26 -5.86
N VAL A 26 -13.73 -17.47 -5.72
CA VAL A 26 -12.72 -16.48 -6.11
C VAL A 26 -12.48 -16.51 -7.62
N ASP A 27 -12.84 -15.43 -8.32
CA ASP A 27 -12.67 -15.31 -9.79
C ASP A 27 -11.51 -14.37 -10.18
N PHE A 28 -11.22 -13.36 -9.35
CA PHE A 28 -10.15 -12.39 -9.56
C PHE A 28 -9.28 -12.24 -8.31
N VAL A 29 -7.96 -12.30 -8.50
CA VAL A 29 -6.97 -12.10 -7.44
C VAL A 29 -6.02 -11.00 -7.88
N TYR A 30 -5.98 -9.91 -7.11
CA TYR A 30 -5.06 -8.81 -7.38
C TYR A 30 -3.98 -8.84 -6.31
N GLN A 31 -2.72 -8.84 -6.74
CA GLN A 31 -1.56 -8.77 -5.86
C GLN A 31 -0.83 -7.45 -6.12
N PRO A 32 -1.13 -6.37 -5.37
CA PRO A 32 -0.53 -5.05 -5.61
C PRO A 32 0.99 -5.04 -5.47
N LEU A 33 1.56 -5.97 -4.71
CA LEU A 33 3.02 -6.13 -4.62
C LEU A 33 3.67 -6.53 -5.95
N ASP A 34 2.88 -7.01 -6.93
CA ASP A 34 3.37 -7.24 -8.29
C ASP A 34 3.38 -5.98 -9.14
N TYR A 35 2.20 -5.37 -9.33
CA TYR A 35 2.03 -4.30 -10.31
C TYR A 35 2.21 -2.89 -9.72
N ALA A 36 2.11 -2.72 -8.41
CA ALA A 36 2.33 -1.46 -7.69
C ALA A 36 3.60 -1.54 -6.81
N TRP A 37 4.60 -2.32 -7.24
CA TRP A 37 5.84 -2.50 -6.48
C TRP A 37 6.63 -1.19 -6.29
N ALA A 38 6.77 -0.38 -7.34
CA ALA A 38 7.56 0.85 -7.28
C ALA A 38 7.11 1.80 -6.15
N PRO A 39 5.81 2.18 -6.02
CA PRO A 39 5.38 3.01 -4.89
C PRO A 39 5.45 2.27 -3.55
N HIS A 40 5.24 0.95 -3.52
CA HIS A 40 5.38 0.16 -2.29
C HIS A 40 6.83 0.18 -1.77
N GLU A 41 7.81 -0.04 -2.64
CA GLU A 41 9.23 0.02 -2.29
C GLU A 41 9.61 1.43 -1.82
N ALA A 42 9.14 2.48 -2.51
CA ALA A 42 9.34 3.85 -2.09
C ALA A 42 8.80 4.10 -0.66
N TYR A 43 7.62 3.59 -0.35
CA TYR A 43 7.02 3.64 1.00
C TYR A 43 7.89 2.94 2.05
N LEU A 44 8.33 1.71 1.78
CA LEU A 44 9.18 0.94 2.70
C LEU A 44 10.53 1.63 2.93
N ARG A 45 11.15 2.16 1.88
CA ARG A 45 12.44 2.85 1.96
C ARG A 45 12.33 4.17 2.70
N ARG A 46 11.31 4.97 2.39
CA ARG A 46 11.12 6.30 2.99
C ARG A 46 10.72 6.21 4.46
N PHE A 47 9.83 5.27 4.81
CA PHE A 47 9.19 5.26 6.13
C PHE A 47 9.48 4.03 6.98
N GLY A 48 10.00 2.94 6.43
CA GLY A 48 10.26 1.69 7.16
C GLY A 48 11.65 1.59 7.81
N GLY A 49 12.62 2.42 7.41
CA GLY A 49 14.05 2.22 7.74
C GLY A 49 14.51 2.51 9.17
N LYS A 50 13.60 2.86 10.08
CA LYS A 50 13.89 3.14 11.50
C LYS A 50 13.06 2.21 12.37
N THR A 51 13.58 1.88 13.56
CA THR A 51 12.82 1.13 14.57
C THR A 51 11.53 1.89 14.92
N LYS A 52 10.43 1.16 15.02
CA LYS A 52 9.09 1.69 15.30
C LYS A 52 8.64 1.25 16.67
N ARG A 53 7.92 2.14 17.36
CA ARG A 53 7.29 1.87 18.65
C ARG A 53 5.93 1.21 18.47
N VAL A 54 5.22 1.58 17.41
CA VAL A 54 3.86 1.11 17.12
C VAL A 54 3.78 0.66 15.67
N VAL A 55 3.14 -0.48 15.45
CA VAL A 55 2.79 -0.97 14.12
C VAL A 55 1.28 -1.14 14.06
N PHE A 56 0.64 -0.44 13.13
CA PHE A 56 -0.77 -0.64 12.81
C PHE A 56 -0.88 -1.69 11.70
N ILE A 57 -1.76 -2.66 11.87
CA ILE A 57 -1.95 -3.75 10.92
C ILE A 57 -3.40 -3.71 10.41
N GLY A 58 -3.56 -3.42 9.12
CA GLY A 58 -4.81 -3.63 8.39
C GLY A 58 -4.96 -5.09 7.94
N MET A 59 -6.13 -5.44 7.43
CA MET A 59 -6.40 -6.80 6.95
C MET A 59 -5.74 -7.04 5.59
N ASN A 60 -6.21 -6.35 4.56
CA ASN A 60 -5.77 -6.51 3.17
C ASN A 60 -6.11 -5.25 2.34
N PRO A 61 -5.60 -5.12 1.09
CA PRO A 61 -5.86 -3.98 0.22
C PRO A 61 -7.35 -3.72 -0.06
N GLY A 62 -7.78 -2.47 0.06
CA GLY A 62 -9.04 -2.01 -0.50
C GLY A 62 -8.91 -1.61 -1.98
N PRO A 63 -10.01 -1.61 -2.76
CA PRO A 63 -9.97 -1.51 -4.22
C PRO A 63 -9.57 -0.12 -4.75
N PHE A 64 -9.69 0.93 -3.93
CA PHE A 64 -9.42 2.32 -4.33
C PHE A 64 -8.27 2.94 -3.52
N GLY A 65 -7.66 2.18 -2.61
CA GLY A 65 -6.48 2.57 -1.83
C GLY A 65 -5.24 1.80 -2.29
N MET A 66 -4.80 0.84 -1.47
CA MET A 66 -3.56 0.07 -1.73
C MET A 66 -3.56 -0.68 -3.07
N THR A 67 -4.72 -1.11 -3.56
CA THR A 67 -4.84 -1.72 -4.91
C THR A 67 -4.47 -0.74 -6.02
N GLN A 68 -4.56 0.57 -5.78
CA GLN A 68 -4.19 1.61 -6.75
C GLN A 68 -2.78 2.14 -6.51
N THR A 69 -2.33 2.19 -5.25
CA THR A 69 -1.10 2.92 -4.88
C THR A 69 0.03 2.06 -4.36
N GLY A 70 -0.21 0.78 -4.04
CA GLY A 70 0.77 -0.06 -3.35
C GLY A 70 1.03 0.32 -1.89
N VAL A 71 0.39 1.36 -1.34
CA VAL A 71 0.59 1.79 0.06
C VAL A 71 -0.58 1.33 0.93
N PRO A 72 -0.35 0.76 2.13
CA PRO A 72 -1.43 0.37 3.05
C PRO A 72 -2.39 1.53 3.33
N PHE A 73 -3.70 1.27 3.32
CA PHE A 73 -4.73 2.32 3.43
C PHE A 73 -4.52 3.47 2.41
N GLY A 74 -3.85 3.22 1.29
CA GLY A 74 -3.22 4.23 0.45
C GLY A 74 -4.19 4.99 -0.44
N GLU A 75 -5.01 5.83 0.16
CA GLU A 75 -5.83 6.81 -0.56
C GLU A 75 -4.95 7.78 -1.37
N ILE A 76 -5.35 8.06 -2.61
CA ILE A 76 -4.51 8.72 -3.62
C ILE A 76 -3.90 10.03 -3.12
N ALA A 77 -4.71 10.96 -2.62
CA ALA A 77 -4.23 12.28 -2.18
C ALA A 77 -3.30 12.16 -0.96
N SER A 78 -3.61 11.27 -0.02
CA SER A 78 -2.78 11.01 1.15
C SER A 78 -1.39 10.49 0.76
N VAL A 79 -1.32 9.56 -0.21
CA VAL A 79 -0.05 9.00 -0.68
C VAL A 79 0.73 10.02 -1.53
N ARG A 80 0.05 10.70 -2.46
CA ARG A 80 0.68 11.66 -3.37
C ARG A 80 1.12 12.93 -2.65
N ASP A 81 0.21 13.56 -1.92
CA ASP A 81 0.39 14.94 -1.44
C ASP A 81 0.99 14.98 -0.03
N TRP A 82 0.58 14.06 0.85
CA TRP A 82 1.07 14.05 2.24
C TRP A 82 2.32 13.19 2.42
N MET A 83 2.35 11.99 1.82
CA MET A 83 3.52 11.12 1.86
C MET A 83 4.55 11.42 0.76
N GLY A 84 4.18 12.19 -0.26
CA GLY A 84 5.08 12.55 -1.36
C GLY A 84 5.54 11.34 -2.19
N ILE A 85 4.68 10.33 -2.37
CA ILE A 85 4.97 9.15 -3.18
C ILE A 85 4.07 9.17 -4.41
N ARG A 86 4.68 9.18 -5.59
CA ARG A 86 3.99 9.06 -6.87
C ARG A 86 4.90 8.34 -7.86
N GLU A 87 4.75 7.03 -7.91
CA GLU A 87 5.58 6.14 -8.74
C GLU A 87 4.70 5.40 -9.76
N PRO A 88 5.29 4.82 -10.83
CA PRO A 88 4.55 4.04 -11.81
C PRO A 88 3.79 2.85 -11.20
N VAL A 89 2.58 2.61 -11.69
CA VAL A 89 1.73 1.48 -11.32
C VAL A 89 1.31 0.77 -12.59
N GLY A 90 1.61 -0.53 -12.67
CA GLY A 90 1.19 -1.41 -13.75
C GLY A 90 -0.23 -1.94 -13.57
N LYS A 91 -0.51 -3.08 -14.20
CA LYS A 91 -1.81 -3.77 -14.14
C LYS A 91 -1.66 -5.20 -13.63
N PRO A 92 -2.67 -5.77 -12.95
CA PRO A 92 -2.74 -7.21 -12.76
C PRO A 92 -3.00 -7.91 -14.12
N GLU A 93 -2.66 -9.20 -14.21
CA GLU A 93 -2.81 -9.99 -15.45
C GLU A 93 -4.26 -10.05 -15.95
N ARG A 94 -5.22 -10.20 -15.01
CA ARG A 94 -6.66 -10.20 -15.29
C ARG A 94 -7.34 -9.12 -14.46
N GLU A 95 -8.01 -8.18 -15.12
CA GLU A 95 -8.81 -7.14 -14.46
C GLU A 95 -10.30 -7.43 -14.59
N HIS A 96 -11.04 -7.32 -13.48
CA HIS A 96 -12.49 -7.25 -13.54
C HIS A 96 -12.91 -5.86 -14.05
N PRO A 97 -13.80 -5.73 -15.04
CA PRO A 97 -14.16 -4.44 -15.65
C PRO A 97 -14.65 -3.36 -14.67
N LYS A 98 -15.32 -3.77 -13.59
CA LYS A 98 -15.79 -2.86 -12.51
C LYS A 98 -14.74 -2.53 -11.44
N ARG A 99 -13.52 -3.07 -11.54
CA ARG A 99 -12.41 -2.86 -10.60
C ARG A 99 -11.09 -2.65 -11.36
N PRO A 100 -11.00 -1.62 -12.23
CA PRO A 100 -9.75 -1.32 -12.91
C PRO A 100 -8.71 -0.75 -11.93
N VAL A 101 -7.45 -1.05 -12.17
CA VAL A 101 -6.29 -0.39 -11.57
C VAL A 101 -5.91 0.79 -12.45
N LEU A 102 -6.12 2.00 -11.97
CA LEU A 102 -5.81 3.26 -12.65
C LEU A 102 -4.59 3.96 -12.04
N GLY A 103 -3.97 3.35 -11.03
CA GLY A 103 -2.83 3.93 -10.35
C GLY A 103 -3.19 5.24 -9.62
N PHE A 104 -2.28 6.20 -9.67
CA PHE A 104 -2.48 7.54 -9.11
C PHE A 104 -3.48 8.42 -9.88
N ASP A 105 -3.95 7.95 -11.05
CA ASP A 105 -5.00 8.62 -11.83
C ASP A 105 -6.40 8.10 -11.47
N CYS A 106 -6.52 7.21 -10.48
CA CYS A 106 -7.80 6.76 -9.96
C CYS A 106 -8.61 7.96 -9.42
N PRO A 107 -9.82 8.24 -9.93
CA PRO A 107 -10.62 9.38 -9.48
C PRO A 107 -11.33 9.12 -8.14
N GLN A 108 -11.32 7.86 -7.65
CA GLN A 108 -12.00 7.48 -6.43
C GLN A 108 -11.08 7.67 -5.21
N SER A 109 -11.67 8.19 -4.13
CA SER A 109 -11.01 8.32 -2.83
C SER A 109 -11.48 7.19 -1.91
N GLU A 110 -10.54 6.37 -1.43
CA GLU A 110 -10.85 5.33 -0.46
C GLU A 110 -11.16 5.94 0.92
N VAL A 111 -12.41 5.82 1.36
CA VAL A 111 -12.88 6.45 2.61
C VAL A 111 -12.08 5.98 3.83
N SER A 112 -11.75 4.69 3.91
CA SER A 112 -10.95 4.13 5.03
C SER A 112 -9.56 4.75 5.08
N GLY A 113 -8.87 4.82 3.93
CA GLY A 113 -7.56 5.46 3.81
C GLY A 113 -7.59 6.94 4.14
N ARG A 114 -8.55 7.68 3.57
CA ARG A 114 -8.74 9.10 3.85
C ARG A 114 -8.95 9.39 5.33
N ARG A 115 -9.73 8.56 6.03
CA ARG A 115 -9.97 8.71 7.47
C ARG A 115 -8.72 8.46 8.28
N LEU A 116 -8.01 7.36 8.01
CA LEU A 116 -6.80 6.99 8.75
C LEU A 116 -5.67 8.00 8.54
N TRP A 117 -5.33 8.27 7.28
CA TRP A 117 -4.24 9.20 6.97
C TRP A 117 -4.60 10.65 7.24
N GLY A 118 -5.86 11.04 7.02
CA GLY A 118 -6.35 12.37 7.39
C GLY A 118 -6.23 12.63 8.89
N HIS A 119 -6.55 11.64 9.73
CA HIS A 119 -6.36 11.75 11.18
C HIS A 119 -4.88 11.96 11.55
N PHE A 120 -3.97 11.18 10.97
CA PHE A 120 -2.54 11.33 11.25
C PHE A 120 -1.94 12.62 10.67
N ALA A 121 -2.40 13.07 9.50
CA ALA A 121 -2.01 14.36 8.94
C ALA A 121 -2.41 15.51 9.88
N GLN A 122 -3.64 15.50 10.41
CA GLN A 122 -4.09 16.52 11.38
C GLN A 122 -3.28 16.48 12.68
N ARG A 123 -2.94 15.30 13.18
CA ARG A 123 -2.25 15.13 14.47
C ARG A 123 -0.75 15.42 14.39
N PHE A 124 -0.09 15.11 13.28
CA PHE A 124 1.37 15.14 13.15
C PHE A 124 1.89 16.21 12.19
N GLY A 125 1.03 16.81 11.37
CA GLY A 125 1.40 17.80 10.34
C GLY A 125 2.08 17.13 9.15
N HIS A 126 3.31 16.64 9.32
CA HIS A 126 4.12 16.00 8.28
C HIS A 126 4.17 14.48 8.45
N ALA A 127 4.25 13.75 7.33
CA ALA A 127 4.32 12.29 7.34
C ALA A 127 5.53 11.78 8.15
N GLU A 128 6.69 12.43 8.03
CA GLU A 128 7.92 12.06 8.73
C GLU A 128 7.77 12.10 10.26
N ALA A 129 6.92 12.99 10.78
CA ALA A 129 6.66 13.08 12.22
C ALA A 129 5.84 11.87 12.72
N PHE A 130 4.84 11.43 11.96
CA PHE A 130 4.11 10.19 12.25
C PHE A 130 5.03 8.97 12.13
N PHE A 131 5.73 8.85 11.01
CA PHE A 131 6.59 7.71 10.70
C PHE A 131 7.88 7.66 11.53
N LYS A 132 8.18 8.67 12.37
CA LYS A 132 9.27 8.58 13.34
C LYS A 132 9.09 7.36 14.24
N ASP A 133 7.90 7.18 14.80
CA ASP A 133 7.59 6.17 15.81
C ASP A 133 6.56 5.12 15.36
N HIS A 134 5.85 5.36 14.25
CA HIS A 134 4.75 4.52 13.78
C HIS A 134 5.03 3.94 12.40
N PHE A 135 4.37 2.83 12.09
CA PHE A 135 4.36 2.26 10.75
C PHE A 135 3.03 1.54 10.51
N VAL A 136 2.63 1.41 9.25
CA VAL A 136 1.37 0.78 8.87
C VAL A 136 1.66 -0.31 7.84
N ALA A 137 1.10 -1.50 8.05
CA ALA A 137 1.18 -2.61 7.11
C ALA A 137 -0.19 -3.28 6.98
N ASN A 138 -0.34 -4.13 5.98
CA ASN A 138 -1.44 -5.10 5.94
C ASN A 138 -0.93 -6.48 6.34
N TYR A 139 -1.82 -7.29 6.89
CA TYR A 139 -1.55 -8.68 7.19
C TYR A 139 -1.43 -9.54 5.92
N CYS A 140 -2.30 -9.27 4.95
CA CYS A 140 -2.41 -9.96 3.66
C CYS A 140 -2.21 -8.96 2.50
#